data_AF-A0A0B1RUF7-F1
#
_entry.id   AF-A0A0B1RUF7-F1
#
_cell.length_a   1.000
_cell.length_b   1.000
_cell.length_c   1.000
_cell.angle_alpha   90.00
_cell.angle_beta   90.00
_cell.angle_gamma   90.00
#
_symmetry.space_group_name_H-M   'P 1'
#
loop_
_entity.id
_entity.type
_entity.pdbx_description
1 polymer ?
#
loop_
_entity_poly.entity_id
_entity_poly.type
_entity_poly.pdbx_seq_one_letter_code
_entity_poly.pdbx_strand_id
1 'polypeptide(L)' 'MVRLRDTIIIYEESICRVERLSLSGSILYFLGLADDIVVQWKQLKEKYPRTTLISELC' A
#
# COMPACT_ATOMS: atom_id res chain seq x y z
N MET A 1 -5.02 -11.99 11.25
CA MET A 1 -4.88 -10.53 11.36
C MET A 1 -5.49 -10.11 12.70
N VAL A 2 -4.67 -9.66 13.66
CA VAL A 2 -5.16 -9.26 14.99
C VAL A 2 -5.65 -7.82 14.89
N ARG A 3 -6.97 -7.61 14.83
CA ARG A 3 -7.56 -6.27 14.80
C ARG A 3 -7.79 -5.78 16.23
N LEU A 4 -7.14 -4.67 16.61
CA LEU A 4 -7.26 -4.06 17.94
C LEU A 4 -8.63 -3.40 18.16
N ARG A 5 -9.25 -2.90 17.09
CA ARG A 5 -10.59 -2.29 17.04
C ARG A 5 -11.18 -2.56 15.66
N ASP A 6 -12.48 -2.34 15.51
CA ASP A 6 -13.12 -2.35 14.21
C ASP A 6 -12.76 -1.07 13.43
N THR A 7 -11.54 -1.04 12.92
CA THR A 7 -10.97 0.09 12.16
C THR A 7 -10.38 -0.46 10.89
N ILE A 8 -10.64 0.22 9.77
CA ILE A 8 -10.08 -0.11 8.46
C ILE A 8 -8.88 0.80 8.24
N ILE A 9 -7.72 0.21 7.95
CA ILE A 9 -6.48 0.93 7.69
C ILE A 9 -6.16 0.80 6.21
N ILE A 10 -6.32 1.90 5.47
CA ILE A 10 -5.91 2.02 4.06
C ILE A 10 -4.69 2.93 4.02
N TYR A 11 -3.59 2.43 3.45
CA TYR A 11 -2.38 3.23 3.27
C TYR A 11 -2.19 3.58 1.80
N GLU A 12 -2.26 4.86 1.47
CA GLU A 12 -1.91 5.34 0.14
C GLU A 12 -0.43 5.73 0.10
N GLU A 13 0.34 5.12 -0.80
CA GLU A 13 1.73 5.50 -1.00
C GLU A 13 1.82 6.85 -1.74
N SER A 14 2.90 7.58 -1.48
CA SER A 14 3.16 8.85 -2.17
C SER A 14 3.27 8.64 -3.69
N ILE A 15 2.57 9.49 -4.44
CA ILE A 15 2.64 9.50 -5.91
C ILE A 15 4.08 9.68 -6.44
N CYS A 16 4.96 10.34 -5.70
CA CYS A 16 6.35 10.54 -6.12
C CYS A 16 7.20 9.26 -6.03
N ARG A 17 6.73 8.22 -5.32
CA ARG A 17 7.46 6.96 -5.18
C ARG A 17 7.08 6.00 -6.29
N VAL A 18 7.98 5.81 -7.25
CA VAL A 18 7.77 4.94 -8.42
C VAL A 18 8.43 3.57 -8.25
N GLU A 19 9.56 3.50 -7.53
CA GLU A 19 10.41 2.32 -7.57
C GLU A 19 10.21 1.35 -6.41
N ARG A 20 9.96 1.86 -5.21
CA ARG A 20 9.86 1.09 -3.95
C ARG A 20 8.90 1.79 -2.99
N LEU A 21 8.23 1.01 -2.14
CA LEU A 21 7.43 1.56 -1.04
C LEU A 21 8.31 2.42 -0.11
N SER A 22 7.68 3.38 0.55
CA SER A 22 8.25 4.09 1.70
C SER A 22 8.56 3.12 2.83
N LEU A 23 9.35 3.57 3.81
CA LEU A 23 9.62 2.75 5.00
C LEU A 23 8.31 2.43 5.73
N SER A 24 7.41 3.41 5.89
CA SER A 24 6.10 3.23 6.49
C SER A 24 5.24 2.23 5.71
N GLY A 25 5.12 2.41 4.38
CA GLY A 25 4.39 1.48 3.53
C GLY A 25 4.97 0.06 3.56
N SER A 26 6.29 -0.07 3.63
CA SER A 26 6.97 -1.36 3.78
C SER A 26 6.63 -2.03 5.11
N ILE A 27 6.70 -1.29 6.22
CA ILE A 27 6.34 -1.82 7.55
C ILE A 27 4.88 -2.32 7.53
N LEU A 28 3.95 -1.51 7.04
CA LEU A 28 2.54 -1.87 6.95
C LEU A 28 2.30 -3.09 6.05
N TYR A 29 3.00 -3.15 4.91
CA TYR A 29 2.91 -4.25 3.93
C TYR A 29 3.45 -5.58 4.46
N PHE A 30 4.62 -5.56 5.11
CA PHE A 30 5.29 -6.77 5.58
C PHE A 30 4.72 -7.29 6.89
N LEU A 31 4.27 -6.40 7.79
CA LEU A 31 3.60 -6.80 9.03
C LEU A 31 2.11 -7.10 8.85
N GLY A 32 1.53 -6.81 7.68
CA GLY A 32 0.10 -7.03 7.42
C GLY A 32 -0.80 -6.21 8.35
N LEU A 33 -0.40 -4.96 8.63
CA LEU A 33 -1.11 -4.05 9.53
C LEU A 33 -2.13 -3.18 8.81
N ALA A 34 -2.00 -3.01 7.50
CA ALA A 34 -2.99 -2.34 6.67
C ALA A 34 -3.90 -3.38 6.00
N ASP A 35 -5.20 -3.07 5.93
CA ASP A 35 -6.18 -3.88 5.23
C ASP A 35 -6.01 -3.76 3.71
N ASP A 36 -5.63 -2.56 3.24
CA ASP A 36 -5.25 -2.34 1.85
C ASP A 36 -4.11 -1.31 1.73
N ILE A 37 -3.32 -1.44 0.68
CA ILE A 37 -2.21 -0.54 0.36
C ILE A 37 -2.36 -0.10 -1.08
N VAL A 38 -2.56 1.20 -1.29
CA VAL A 38 -2.81 1.79 -2.61
C VAL A 38 -1.51 2.32 -3.21
N VAL A 39 -1.27 2.01 -4.49
CA VAL A 39 -0.13 2.48 -5.28
C VAL A 39 -0.60 2.99 -6.64
N GLN A 40 0.12 3.97 -7.19
CA GLN A 40 -0.24 4.62 -8.46
C GLN A 40 0.52 3.99 -9.66
N TRP A 41 1.65 3.34 -9.39
CA TRP A 41 2.57 2.87 -10.42
C TRP A 41 2.48 1.36 -10.61
N LYS A 42 2.32 0.90 -11.86
CA LYS A 42 2.25 -0.54 -12.21
C LYS A 42 3.47 -1.31 -11.71
N GLN A 43 4.64 -0.70 -11.76
CA GLN A 43 5.90 -1.28 -11.30
C GLN A 43 5.87 -1.60 -9.79
N LEU A 44 5.19 -0.79 -8.99
CA LEU A 44 4.98 -1.09 -7.58
C LEU A 44 4.00 -2.23 -7.40
N LYS A 45 2.90 -2.28 -8.16
CA LYS A 45 1.95 -3.40 -8.12
C LYS A 45 2.62 -4.73 -8.48
N GLU A 46 3.51 -4.73 -9.47
CA GLU A 46 4.28 -5.92 -9.86
C GLU A 46 5.23 -6.37 -8.74
N LYS A 47 5.93 -5.44 -8.07
CA LYS A 47 6.84 -5.75 -6.95
C LYS A 47 6.10 -6.14 -5.67
N TYR A 48 4.94 -5.54 -5.44
CA TYR A 48 4.14 -5.69 -4.22
C TYR A 48 2.72 -6.13 -4.62
N PRO A 49 2.51 -7.40 -4.98
CA PRO A 49 1.26 -7.87 -5.58
C PRO A 49 0.02 -7.74 -4.69
N ARG A 50 0.18 -7.59 -3.37
CA ARG A 50 -0.93 -7.34 -2.44
C ARG A 50 -1.45 -5.90 -2.45
N THR A 51 -0.79 -4.99 -3.16
CA THR A 51 -1.23 -3.58 -3.25
C THR A 51 -2.38 -3.43 -4.23
N THR A 52 -3.22 -2.41 -4.07
CA THR A 52 -4.24 -2.01 -5.03
C THR A 52 -3.66 -0.93 -5.96
N LEU A 53 -3.66 -1.20 -7.26
CA LEU A 53 -3.22 -0.21 -8.26
C LEU A 53 -4.37 0.74 -8.57
N ILE A 54 -4.17 2.03 -8.38
CA ILE A 54 -5.04 3.08 -8.91
C ILE A 54 -4.38 3.65 -10.17
N SER A 55 -5.03 3.49 -11.32
CA SER A 55 -4.52 4.00 -12.61
C SER A 55 -5.22 5.28 -13.06
N GLU A 56 -6.32 5.66 -12.42
CA GLU A 56 -7.08 6.87 -12.71
C GLU A 56 -6.89 7.85 -11.55
N LEU A 57 -5.76 8.56 -11.56
CA LEU A 57 -5.72 9.89 -10.96
C LEU A 57 -6.22 10.83 -12.06
N CYS A 58 -7.22 11.65 -11.71
CA CYS A 58 -7.91 12.60 -12.59
C CYS A 58 -7.02 13.26 -13.64
#